data_AF-A0A956BHF3-F1
#
_entry.id   AF-A0A956BHF3-F1
#
_cell.length_a   1.000
_cell.length_b   1.000
_cell.length_c   1.000
_cell.angle_alpha   90.00
_cell.angle_beta   90.00
_cell.angle_gamma   90.00
#
_symmetry.space_group_name_H-M   'P 1'
#
loop_
_entity.id
_entity.type
_entity.pdbx_description
1 polymer ?
#
loop_
_entity_poly.entity_id
_entity_poly.type
_entity_poly.pdbx_seq_one_letter_code
_entity_poly.pdbx_strand_id
1 'polypeptide(L)' 'ALAALREFTPDHPETLSAYVVGERTLATEGRRHLVKAGVPKGRISFVGYWRAGKAQQ' A
#
# COMPACT_ATOMS: atom_id res chain seq x y z
N ALA A 1 -8.66 5.38 -4.86
CA ALA A 1 -7.78 4.95 -3.75
C ALA A 1 -6.31 4.89 -4.15
N LEU A 2 -5.88 3.99 -5.05
CA LEU A 2 -4.44 3.85 -5.39
C LEU A 2 -3.83 5.13 -5.97
N ALA A 3 -4.57 5.89 -6.80
CA ALA A 3 -4.11 7.17 -7.34
C ALA A 3 -3.74 8.17 -6.22
N ALA A 4 -4.66 8.41 -5.28
CA ALA A 4 -4.41 9.28 -4.14
C ALA A 4 -3.20 8.83 -3.29
N LEU A 5 -3.01 7.51 -3.10
CA LEU A 5 -1.84 7.01 -2.38
C LEU A 5 -0.53 7.28 -3.11
N ARG A 6 -0.52 7.28 -4.46
CA ARG A 6 0.68 7.60 -5.25
C ARG A 6 1.05 9.08 -5.20
N GLU A 7 0.07 9.94 -4.95
CA GLU A 7 0.29 11.38 -4.76
C GLU A 7 0.82 11.71 -3.36
N PHE A 8 0.63 10.80 -2.40
CA PHE A 8 1.13 10.98 -1.04
C PHE A 8 2.64 10.70 -0.95
N THR A 9 3.38 11.67 -0.43
CA THR A 9 4.79 11.54 -0.04
C THR A 9 4.93 11.95 1.42
N PRO A 10 5.39 11.07 2.32
CA PRO A 10 5.60 11.42 3.72
C PRO A 10 6.87 12.27 3.90
N ASP A 11 6.78 13.30 4.73
CA ASP A 11 7.94 14.15 5.09
C ASP A 11 8.96 13.40 5.97
N HIS A 12 8.47 12.49 6.82
CA HIS A 12 9.25 11.69 7.78
C HIS A 12 8.95 10.19 7.63
N PRO A 13 9.38 9.55 6.52
CA PRO A 13 9.01 8.17 6.18
C PRO A 13 9.39 7.12 7.23
N GLU A 14 10.46 7.34 7.99
CA GLU A 14 10.95 6.47 9.06
C GLU A 14 10.00 6.36 10.26
N THR A 15 9.16 7.39 10.46
CA THR A 15 8.18 7.43 11.56
C THR A 15 6.79 6.98 11.14
N LEU A 16 6.50 6.91 9.84
CA LEU A 16 5.18 6.55 9.31
C LEU A 16 4.83 5.09 9.64
N SER A 17 3.61 4.87 10.11
CA SER A 17 2.98 3.53 10.20
C SER A 17 1.86 3.46 9.17
N ALA A 18 1.87 2.45 8.30
CA ALA A 18 0.94 2.35 7.19
C ALA A 18 0.17 1.03 7.20
N TYR A 19 -1.13 1.11 6.94
CA TYR A 19 -2.00 -0.03 6.70
C TYR A 19 -2.62 0.10 5.31
N VAL A 20 -2.23 -0.77 4.37
CA VAL A 20 -2.72 -0.77 2.99
C VAL A 20 -3.50 -2.05 2.72
N VAL A 21 -4.82 -1.97 2.84
CA VAL A 21 -5.71 -3.13 2.69
C VAL A 21 -6.80 -2.88 1.65
N GLY A 22 -7.30 -3.94 1.02
CA GLY A 22 -8.40 -3.88 0.07
C GLY A 22 -8.15 -4.72 -1.17
N GLU A 23 -8.37 -4.14 -2.35
CA GLU A 23 -8.09 -4.82 -3.62
C GLU A 23 -6.58 -5.13 -3.74
N ARG A 24 -6.26 -6.29 -4.32
CA ARG A 24 -4.90 -6.85 -4.38
C ARG A 24 -3.90 -5.90 -5.04
N THR A 25 -4.28 -5.24 -6.13
CA THR A 25 -3.44 -4.26 -6.83
C THR A 25 -3.20 -3.04 -5.95
N LEU A 26 -4.23 -2.51 -5.30
CA LEU A 26 -4.09 -1.43 -4.31
C LEU A 26 -3.09 -1.79 -3.20
N ALA A 27 -3.26 -2.95 -2.56
CA ALA A 27 -2.39 -3.37 -1.45
C ALA A 27 -0.92 -3.53 -1.89
N THR A 28 -0.72 -4.17 -3.04
CA THR A 28 0.64 -4.45 -3.57
C THR A 28 1.33 -3.18 -4.04
N GLU A 29 0.66 -2.39 -4.87
CA GLU A 29 1.22 -1.19 -5.46
C GLU A 29 1.36 -0.07 -4.44
N GLY A 30 0.45 0.02 -3.48
CA GLY A 30 0.51 0.96 -2.37
C GLY A 30 1.72 0.70 -1.47
N ARG A 31 1.95 -0.57 -1.09
CA ARG A 31 3.18 -0.93 -0.36
C ARG A 31 4.43 -0.58 -1.16
N ARG A 32 4.45 -0.89 -2.46
CA ARG A 32 5.61 -0.60 -3.32
C ARG A 32 5.91 0.89 -3.38
N HIS A 33 4.87 1.72 -3.47
CA HIS A 33 4.99 3.17 -3.45
C HIS A 33 5.60 3.66 -2.12
N LEU A 34 5.05 3.25 -0.99
CA LEU A 34 5.53 3.67 0.33
C LEU A 34 6.98 3.23 0.61
N VAL A 35 7.36 2.02 0.18
CA VAL A 35 8.76 1.57 0.28
C VAL A 35 9.68 2.44 -0.58
N LYS A 36 9.27 2.82 -1.80
CA LYS A 36 10.03 3.73 -2.66
C LYS A 36 10.14 5.13 -2.05
N ALA A 37 9.13 5.58 -1.32
CA ALA A 37 9.13 6.83 -0.58
C ALA A 37 9.96 6.78 0.73
N GLY A 38 10.67 5.68 1.00
CA GLY A 38 11.59 5.54 2.13
C GLY A 38 10.99 4.90 3.38
N VAL A 39 9.71 4.52 3.37
CA VAL A 39 9.05 3.94 4.55
C VAL A 39 9.63 2.54 4.82
N PRO A 40 10.13 2.26 6.04
CA PRO A 40 10.68 0.94 6.38
C PRO A 40 9.65 -0.18 6.18
N LYS A 41 10.07 -1.27 5.53
CA LYS A 41 9.18 -2.41 5.20
C LYS A 41 8.43 -2.97 6.41
N GLY A 42 9.05 -2.99 7.59
CA GLY A 42 8.45 -3.49 8.84
C GLY A 42 7.36 -2.59 9.43
N ARG A 43 7.19 -1.37 8.92
CA ARG A 43 6.17 -0.40 9.34
C ARG A 43 4.96 -0.34 8.40
N ILE A 44 4.91 -1.22 7.40
CA ILE A 44 3.84 -1.30 6.41
C ILE A 44 3.14 -2.65 6.54
N SER A 45 1.94 -2.64 7.12
CA SER A 45 1.02 -3.77 7.06
C SER A 45 0.21 -3.70 5.78
N PHE A 46 0.06 -4.82 5.07
CA PHE A 46 -0.68 -4.85 3.82
C PHE A 46 -1.42 -6.17 3.62
N VAL A 47 -2.65 -6.09 3.10
CA VAL A 47 -3.50 -7.26 2.80
C VAL A 47 -4.31 -7.01 1.54
N GLY A 48 -4.11 -7.85 0.51
CA GLY A 48 -4.94 -7.87 -0.68
C GLY A 48 -6.04 -8.92 -0.54
N TYR A 49 -7.28 -8.49 -0.29
CA TYR A 49 -8.42 -9.36 -0.01
C TYR A 49 -9.06 -9.95 -1.27
N TRP A 50 -9.21 -9.15 -2.33
CA TRP A 50 -9.87 -9.57 -3.57
C TRP A 50 -9.13 -9.05 -4.80
N ARG A 51 -9.43 -9.60 -5.97
CA ARG A 51 -8.94 -9.11 -7.25
C ARG A 51 -10.12 -8.84 -8.17
N ALA A 52 -10.16 -7.65 -8.76
CA ALA A 52 -11.17 -7.33 -9.77
C ALA A 52 -11.07 -8.33 -10.94
N GLY A 53 -12.21 -8.92 -11.33
CA GLY A 53 -12.29 -9.89 -12.42
C GLY A 53 -11.96 -11.35 -12.05
N LYS A 54 -11.74 -11.66 -10.76
CA LYS A 54 -11.76 -13.04 -10.26
C LYS A 54 -12.63 -13.12 -9.01
N ALA A 55 -13.80 -13.74 -9.11
CA ALA A 55 -14.46 -14.28 -7.93
C ALA A 55 -13.55 -15.37 -7.37
N GLN A 56 -13.19 -15.27 -6.09
CA GLN A 56 -12.45 -16.31 -5.39
C GLN A 56 -13.39 -17.53 -5.33
N GLN A 57 -13.00 -18.64 -5.98
CA GLN A 57 -13.72 -19.92 -5.91
C GLN A 57 -13.71 -20.45 -4.48
#